data_AF-A0A1S4FY12-F1
#
_entry.id   AF-A0A1S4FY12-F1
#
_cell.length_a   1.000
_cell.length_b   1.000
_cell.length_c   1.000
_cell.angle_alpha   90.00
_cell.angle_beta   90.00
_cell.angle_gamma   90.00
#
_symmetry.space_group_name_H-M   'P 1'
#
loop_
_entity.id
_entity.type
_entity.pdbx_description
1 polymer ?
#
loop_
_entity_poly.entity_id
_entity_poly.type
_entity_poly.pdbx_seq_one_letter_code
_entity_poly.pdbx_strand_id
1 'polypeptide(L)'
;MLAAFAILFLSIVPHFQLTESTAVSTSILPKAYQGLHNLFVVIQYGQHLNKIRPKRLEIILEYADDITGPWHEYGFQYKPWIQEGSMPYAWVYFPRFDFKFYDASNSKPYNHKWLYPLVQRLLQNEPAMVKLLDEDHVPSKPPKYIRASLYHFSYNDHFSWFEGNSTTFWTRERLNDYFPAYALQDGFLETKIKDIGIPPIATPPEATNLTLKWLVDAIRNFLGIFEGSLLVSGVLTAAVVMIITQKHT
;
A
#
# COMPACT_ATOMS: atom_id res chain seq x y z
N MET A 1 -0.75 32.64 -16.52
CA MET A 1 0.26 32.58 -15.43
C MET A 1 -0.34 32.86 -14.06
N LEU A 2 -1.07 33.98 -13.87
CA LEU A 2 -1.69 34.34 -12.58
C LEU A 2 -2.65 33.27 -12.02
N ALA A 3 -3.49 32.69 -12.88
CA ALA A 3 -4.42 31.62 -12.49
C ALA A 3 -3.70 30.36 -12.00
N ALA A 4 -2.59 29.98 -12.64
CA ALA A 4 -1.79 28.81 -12.22
C ALA A 4 -1.15 29.04 -10.84
N PHE A 5 -0.62 30.25 -10.59
CA PHE A 5 -0.13 30.62 -9.26
C PHE A 5 -1.24 30.62 -8.20
N ALA A 6 -2.43 31.11 -8.53
CA ALA A 6 -3.57 31.10 -7.62
C ALA A 6 -4.01 29.67 -7.27
N ILE A 7 -4.08 28.77 -8.26
CA ILE A 7 -4.41 27.35 -8.05
C ILE A 7 -3.34 26.67 -7.18
N LEU A 8 -2.06 26.87 -7.50
CA LEU A 8 -0.96 26.33 -6.70
C LEU A 8 -1.04 26.83 -5.26
N PHE A 9 -1.20 28.14 -5.05
CA PHE A 9 -1.24 28.74 -3.73
C PHE A 9 -2.44 28.26 -2.91
N LEU A 10 -3.62 28.20 -3.54
CA LEU A 10 -4.83 27.67 -2.89
C LEU A 10 -4.72 26.17 -2.58
N SER A 11 -3.94 25.40 -3.35
CA SER A 11 -3.68 23.98 -3.04
C SER A 11 -2.87 23.80 -1.75
N ILE A 12 -2.11 24.83 -1.33
CA ILE A 12 -1.29 24.80 -0.12
C ILE A 12 -2.09 25.22 1.12
N VAL A 13 -3.19 25.98 0.95
CA VAL A 13 -4.03 26.48 2.05
C VAL A 13 -4.41 25.40 3.11
N PRO A 14 -4.81 24.18 2.73
CA PRO A 14 -5.14 23.14 3.71
C PRO A 14 -3.96 22.69 4.59
N HIS A 15 -2.71 22.86 4.13
CA HIS A 15 -1.53 22.52 4.91
C HIS A 15 -1.23 23.52 6.02
N PHE A 16 -1.72 24.76 5.90
CA PHE A 16 -1.65 25.74 6.98
C PHE A 16 -2.74 25.54 8.04
N GLN A 17 -3.53 24.47 7.98
CA GLN A 17 -4.56 24.18 8.99
C GLN A 17 -4.31 22.85 9.71
N LEU A 18 -3.11 22.29 9.58
CA LEU A 18 -2.75 21.00 10.17
C LEU A 18 -2.64 21.06 11.70
N THR A 19 -2.19 22.19 12.25
CA THR A 19 -2.11 22.42 13.70
C THR A 19 -2.81 23.72 14.05
N GLU A 20 -3.40 23.80 15.26
CA GLU A 20 -4.01 25.05 15.74
C GLU A 20 -3.02 26.22 15.74
N SER A 21 -1.72 25.95 15.93
CA SER A 21 -0.65 26.94 15.90
C SER A 21 -0.32 27.48 14.50
N THR A 22 -0.62 26.73 13.43
CA THR A 22 -0.37 27.15 12.05
C THR A 22 -1.64 27.62 11.34
N ALA A 23 -2.81 27.35 11.93
CA ALA A 23 -4.12 27.70 11.41
C ALA A 23 -4.21 29.18 11.03
N VAL A 24 -4.23 29.46 9.73
CA VAL A 24 -4.50 30.79 9.20
C VAL A 24 -5.91 31.21 9.62
N SER A 25 -6.00 32.17 10.55
CA SER A 25 -7.25 32.67 11.14
C SER A 25 -8.14 33.46 10.17
N THR A 26 -7.63 33.80 8.98
CA THR A 26 -8.38 34.58 7.99
C THR A 26 -9.41 33.72 7.25
N SER A 27 -10.66 34.20 7.20
CA SER A 27 -11.78 33.43 6.60
C SER A 27 -11.80 33.42 5.07
N ILE A 28 -10.96 34.23 4.40
CA ILE A 28 -11.01 34.46 2.95
C ILE A 28 -10.37 33.29 2.18
N LEU A 29 -9.15 32.90 2.57
CA LEU A 29 -8.39 31.83 1.93
C LEU A 29 -9.09 30.46 2.01
N PRO A 30 -9.64 30.03 3.17
CA PRO A 30 -10.36 28.76 3.28
C PRO A 30 -11.68 28.76 2.49
N LYS A 31 -12.41 29.89 2.44
CA LYS A 31 -13.63 30.00 1.62
C LYS A 31 -13.33 29.92 0.13
N ALA A 32 -12.28 30.61 -0.32
CA ALA A 32 -11.83 30.54 -1.72
C ALA A 32 -11.38 29.13 -2.09
N TYR A 33 -10.63 28.46 -1.20
CA TYR A 33 -10.28 27.05 -1.35
C TYR A 33 -11.52 26.15 -1.44
N GLN A 34 -12.48 26.24 -0.50
CA GLN A 34 -13.69 25.41 -0.50
C GLN A 34 -14.52 25.57 -1.78
N GLY A 35 -14.68 26.81 -2.28
CA GLY A 35 -15.40 27.09 -3.51
C GLY A 35 -14.78 26.40 -4.73
N LEU A 36 -13.45 26.43 -4.85
CA LEU A 36 -12.74 25.82 -5.98
C LEU A 36 -12.47 24.31 -5.77
N HIS A 37 -12.40 23.86 -4.53
CA HIS A 37 -12.29 22.43 -4.19
C HIS A 37 -13.55 21.67 -4.60
N ASN A 38 -14.74 22.25 -4.39
CA ASN A 38 -16.01 21.67 -4.85
C ASN A 38 -16.09 21.52 -6.37
N LEU A 39 -15.31 22.32 -7.11
CA LEU A 39 -15.18 22.25 -8.57
C LEU A 39 -14.05 21.31 -9.02
N PHE A 40 -13.38 20.62 -8.09
CA PHE A 40 -12.22 19.76 -8.34
C PHE A 40 -11.03 20.46 -9.01
N VAL A 41 -10.98 21.80 -8.93
CA VAL A 41 -9.88 22.62 -9.51
C VAL A 41 -8.66 22.61 -8.58
N VAL A 42 -8.89 22.48 -7.28
CA VAL A 42 -7.85 22.47 -6.24
C VAL A 42 -7.97 21.20 -5.43
N ILE A 43 -6.88 20.45 -5.34
CA ILE A 43 -6.84 19.16 -4.63
C ILE A 43 -5.92 19.33 -3.43
N GLN A 44 -6.39 18.91 -2.26
CA GLN A 44 -5.51 18.77 -1.10
C GLN A 44 -4.72 17.48 -1.25
N TYR A 45 -3.41 17.60 -1.34
CA TYR A 45 -2.53 16.45 -1.24
C TYR A 45 -2.51 15.95 0.22
N GLY A 46 -2.58 14.64 0.42
CA GLY A 46 -2.41 14.06 1.76
C GLY A 46 -3.60 14.22 2.71
N GLN A 47 -4.86 14.21 2.24
CA GLN A 47 -6.04 14.20 3.14
C GLN A 47 -5.98 13.12 4.24
N HIS A 48 -5.27 12.01 3.99
CA HIS A 48 -5.02 10.95 4.97
C HIS A 48 -4.12 11.38 6.14
N LEU A 49 -3.29 12.42 5.98
CA LEU A 49 -2.43 12.97 7.04
C LEU A 49 -3.23 13.70 8.12
N ASN A 50 -4.41 14.22 7.79
CA ASN A 50 -5.26 14.98 8.72
C ASN A 50 -6.14 14.09 9.59
N LYS A 51 -6.28 12.81 9.24
CA LYS A 51 -7.04 11.80 9.99
C LYS A 51 -6.11 10.65 10.36
N ILE A 52 -5.16 10.92 11.26
CA ILE A 52 -4.41 9.85 11.90
C ILE A 52 -5.42 8.98 12.64
N ARG A 53 -5.46 7.69 12.26
CA ARG A 53 -6.46 6.77 12.78
C ARG A 53 -6.12 6.38 14.21
N PRO A 54 -7.11 6.30 15.13
CA PRO A 54 -6.87 5.94 16.53
C PRO A 54 -6.48 4.47 16.71
N LYS A 55 -6.82 3.62 15.74
CA LYS A 55 -6.55 2.18 15.73
C LYS A 55 -5.96 1.77 14.40
N ARG A 56 -5.02 0.83 14.42
CA ARG A 56 -4.48 0.20 13.21
C ARG A 56 -5.25 -1.08 12.93
N LEU A 57 -6.21 -0.98 12.02
CA LEU A 57 -6.93 -2.12 11.50
C LEU A 57 -6.24 -2.61 10.24
N GLU A 58 -6.01 -3.91 10.15
CA GLU A 58 -5.30 -4.54 9.04
C GLU A 58 -6.10 -5.73 8.52
N ILE A 59 -6.23 -5.79 7.19
CA ILE A 59 -6.81 -6.94 6.51
C ILE A 59 -5.66 -7.91 6.22
N ILE A 60 -5.84 -9.17 6.61
CA ILE A 60 -4.91 -10.26 6.32
C ILE A 60 -5.61 -11.22 5.37
N LEU A 61 -4.98 -11.47 4.21
CA LEU A 61 -5.45 -12.46 3.26
C LEU A 61 -4.98 -13.84 3.71
N GLU A 62 -5.87 -14.82 3.64
CA GLU A 62 -5.60 -16.19 4.03
C GLU A 62 -5.98 -17.14 2.91
N TYR A 63 -5.17 -18.16 2.66
CA TYR A 63 -5.41 -19.20 1.67
C TYR A 63 -5.46 -20.59 2.31
N ALA A 64 -6.24 -21.47 1.70
CA ALA A 64 -6.32 -22.88 2.08
C ALA A 64 -6.67 -23.77 0.88
N ASP A 65 -6.25 -25.03 0.96
CA ASP A 65 -6.63 -26.07 0.00
C ASP A 65 -7.98 -26.72 0.36
N ASP A 66 -8.41 -26.58 1.60
CA ASP A 66 -9.70 -27.05 2.11
C ASP A 66 -10.38 -25.97 2.95
N ILE A 67 -11.72 -25.95 2.92
CA ILE A 67 -12.53 -24.94 3.61
C ILE A 67 -12.40 -25.04 5.14
N THR A 68 -12.10 -26.24 5.65
CA THR A 68 -11.86 -26.48 7.08
C THR A 68 -10.47 -26.01 7.55
N GLY A 69 -9.59 -25.61 6.63
CA GLY A 69 -8.20 -25.29 6.91
C GLY A 69 -7.26 -26.50 6.79
N PRO A 70 -5.97 -26.36 7.13
CA PRO A 70 -5.34 -25.19 7.75
C PRO A 70 -5.29 -23.96 6.83
N TRP A 71 -5.53 -22.79 7.42
CA TRP A 71 -5.44 -21.50 6.74
C TRP A 71 -4.06 -20.91 6.93
N HIS A 72 -3.46 -20.47 5.84
CA HIS A 72 -2.14 -19.84 5.81
C HIS A 72 -2.30 -18.39 5.40
N GLU A 73 -1.53 -17.49 6.01
CA GLU A 73 -1.59 -16.06 5.73
C GLU A 73 -0.67 -15.71 4.57
N TYR A 74 -1.13 -14.83 3.68
CA TYR A 74 -0.25 -14.21 2.69
C TYR A 74 0.63 -13.16 3.37
N GLY A 75 1.92 -13.18 3.07
CA GLY A 75 2.83 -12.16 3.55
C GLY A 75 2.72 -10.86 2.77
N PHE A 76 2.88 -9.74 3.48
CA PHE A 76 2.88 -8.39 2.90
C PHE A 76 4.24 -7.74 3.04
N GLN A 77 4.60 -6.91 2.05
CA GLN A 77 5.91 -6.27 1.98
C GLN A 77 6.02 -5.06 2.92
N TYR A 78 5.05 -4.14 2.87
CA TYR A 78 5.20 -2.82 3.52
C TYR A 78 4.15 -2.53 4.60
N LYS A 79 3.41 -3.55 5.04
CA LYS A 79 2.45 -3.46 6.16
C LYS A 79 2.67 -4.59 7.15
N PRO A 80 2.30 -4.39 8.43
CA PRO A 80 2.43 -5.45 9.41
C PRO A 80 1.41 -6.56 9.10
N TRP A 81 1.85 -7.80 9.21
CA TRP A 81 1.02 -8.99 9.04
C TRP A 81 1.39 -10.06 10.08
N ILE A 82 2.68 -10.24 10.37
CA ILE A 82 3.20 -11.00 11.52
C ILE A 82 3.40 -10.14 12.78
N GLN A 83 3.60 -10.81 13.92
CA GLN A 83 3.92 -10.16 15.19
C GLN A 83 5.40 -9.79 15.29
N GLU A 84 6.25 -10.57 14.64
CA GLU A 84 7.69 -10.44 14.61
C GLU A 84 8.15 -9.46 13.51
N GLY A 85 9.21 -8.72 13.78
CA GLY A 85 9.86 -7.89 12.76
C GLY A 85 9.33 -6.45 12.67
N SER A 86 10.28 -5.54 12.50
CA SER A 86 10.01 -4.14 12.15
C SER A 86 9.55 -4.06 10.68
N MET A 87 8.69 -3.09 10.37
CA MET A 87 8.31 -2.82 8.97
C MET A 87 9.51 -2.29 8.18
N PRO A 88 9.65 -2.65 6.89
CA PRO A 88 10.71 -2.11 6.06
C PRO A 88 10.51 -0.61 5.84
N TYR A 89 11.63 0.08 5.66
CA TYR A 89 11.65 1.52 5.51
C TYR A 89 11.35 1.92 4.06
N ALA A 90 10.14 2.43 3.79
CA ALA A 90 9.70 2.76 2.43
C ALA A 90 10.29 4.08 1.87
N TRP A 91 10.89 4.95 2.68
CA TRP A 91 11.44 6.27 2.28
C TRP A 91 10.48 7.09 1.38
N VAL A 92 10.86 7.35 0.13
CA VAL A 92 10.08 8.11 -0.87
C VAL A 92 9.16 7.19 -1.69
N TYR A 93 9.34 5.87 -1.58
CA TYR A 93 8.45 4.90 -2.21
C TYR A 93 7.13 4.84 -1.44
N PHE A 94 6.03 5.02 -2.16
CA PHE A 94 4.69 4.89 -1.59
C PHE A 94 4.12 3.52 -1.98
N PRO A 95 4.05 2.54 -1.06
CA PRO A 95 3.60 1.18 -1.34
C PRO A 95 2.09 1.17 -1.64
N ARG A 96 1.74 1.39 -2.91
CA ARG A 96 0.34 1.59 -3.34
C ARG A 96 -0.55 0.38 -3.09
N PHE A 97 0.01 -0.83 -3.16
CA PHE A 97 -0.75 -2.06 -2.96
C PHE A 97 -1.12 -2.22 -1.48
N ASP A 98 -0.14 -2.23 -0.58
CA ASP A 98 -0.32 -2.32 0.87
C ASP A 98 -1.19 -1.17 1.40
N PHE A 99 -0.98 0.05 0.89
CA PHE A 99 -1.78 1.21 1.28
C PHE A 99 -3.26 1.07 0.88
N LYS A 100 -3.59 0.36 -0.20
CA LYS A 100 -5.00 0.07 -0.54
C LYS A 100 -5.67 -0.83 0.50
N PHE A 101 -4.94 -1.78 1.08
CA PHE A 101 -5.46 -2.60 2.19
C PHE A 101 -5.63 -1.78 3.46
N TYR A 102 -4.68 -0.89 3.75
CA TYR A 102 -4.82 0.07 4.85
C TYR A 102 -6.08 0.93 4.67
N ASP A 103 -6.35 1.43 3.46
CA ASP A 103 -7.59 2.18 3.23
C ASP A 103 -8.83 1.32 3.40
N ALA A 104 -8.81 0.10 2.83
CA ALA A 104 -9.93 -0.82 2.84
C ALA A 104 -10.33 -1.32 4.23
N SER A 105 -9.39 -1.47 5.16
CA SER A 105 -9.65 -2.01 6.50
C SER A 105 -10.67 -1.21 7.33
N ASN A 106 -10.93 0.04 6.95
CA ASN A 106 -11.86 0.92 7.65
C ASN A 106 -13.26 0.97 7.01
N SER A 107 -13.50 0.23 5.94
CA SER A 107 -14.78 0.23 5.24
C SER A 107 -15.19 -1.19 4.90
N LYS A 108 -16.40 -1.40 4.38
CA LYS A 108 -16.87 -2.75 4.04
C LYS A 108 -16.31 -3.19 2.68
N PRO A 109 -16.12 -4.50 2.44
CA PRO A 109 -15.53 -5.02 1.21
C PRO A 109 -16.20 -4.50 -0.07
N TYR A 110 -17.52 -4.33 -0.06
CA TYR A 110 -18.28 -3.89 -1.24
C TYR A 110 -17.95 -2.47 -1.71
N ASN A 111 -17.39 -1.61 -0.85
CA ASN A 111 -16.92 -0.28 -1.23
C ASN A 111 -15.62 -0.36 -2.06
N HIS A 112 -14.88 -1.46 -1.92
CA HIS A 112 -13.56 -1.66 -2.51
C HIS A 112 -13.63 -2.74 -3.59
N LYS A 113 -14.29 -2.40 -4.71
CA LYS A 113 -14.51 -3.30 -5.85
C LYS A 113 -13.24 -3.99 -6.39
N TRP A 114 -12.06 -3.41 -6.19
CA TRP A 114 -10.78 -3.97 -6.62
C TRP A 114 -10.39 -5.27 -5.89
N LEU A 115 -10.98 -5.57 -4.73
CA LEU A 115 -10.68 -6.78 -3.96
C LEU A 115 -11.14 -8.05 -4.68
N TYR A 116 -12.30 -8.03 -5.33
CA TYR A 116 -12.85 -9.20 -6.03
C TYR A 116 -11.95 -9.70 -7.18
N PRO A 117 -11.52 -8.86 -8.15
CA PRO A 117 -10.58 -9.30 -9.17
C PRO A 117 -9.20 -9.64 -8.60
N LEU A 118 -8.77 -9.01 -7.49
CA LEU A 118 -7.54 -9.44 -6.81
C LEU A 118 -7.65 -10.88 -6.30
N VAL A 119 -8.72 -11.20 -5.57
CA VAL A 119 -8.95 -12.55 -5.04
C VAL A 119 -9.04 -13.58 -6.16
N GLN A 120 -9.75 -13.27 -7.24
CA GLN A 120 -9.81 -14.16 -8.42
C GLN A 120 -8.43 -14.47 -8.99
N ARG A 121 -7.58 -13.44 -9.16
CA ARG A 121 -6.24 -13.62 -9.73
C ARG A 121 -5.29 -14.33 -8.77
N LEU A 122 -5.45 -14.13 -7.46
CA LEU A 122 -4.71 -14.91 -6.46
C LEU A 122 -5.16 -16.38 -6.42
N LEU A 123 -6.46 -16.67 -6.57
CA LEU A 123 -6.98 -18.04 -6.73
C LEU A 123 -6.46 -18.72 -8.00
N GLN A 124 -6.10 -17.95 -9.02
CA GLN A 124 -5.43 -18.44 -10.24
C GLN A 124 -3.90 -18.51 -10.12
N ASN A 125 -3.34 -18.08 -8.98
CA ASN A 125 -1.91 -17.89 -8.75
C ASN A 125 -1.22 -17.03 -9.82
N GLU A 126 -1.85 -15.94 -10.24
CA GLU A 126 -1.30 -15.08 -11.28
C GLU A 126 0.03 -14.47 -10.82
N PRO A 127 1.15 -14.68 -11.55
CA PRO A 127 2.48 -14.21 -11.12
C PRO A 127 2.56 -12.71 -10.86
N ALA A 128 1.77 -11.91 -11.60
CA ALA A 128 1.73 -10.46 -11.43
C ALA A 128 1.12 -10.03 -10.08
N MET A 129 0.19 -10.81 -9.51
CA MET A 129 -0.39 -10.53 -8.20
C MET A 129 0.48 -11.07 -7.07
N VAL A 130 1.06 -12.27 -7.25
CA VAL A 130 1.94 -12.89 -6.26
C VAL A 130 3.17 -12.03 -5.99
N LYS A 131 3.77 -11.42 -7.04
CA LYS A 131 4.90 -10.49 -6.92
C LYS A 131 4.62 -9.20 -6.14
N LEU A 132 3.35 -8.88 -5.86
CA LEU A 132 2.99 -7.73 -5.02
C LEU A 132 3.02 -8.08 -3.52
N LEU A 133 3.08 -9.37 -3.19
CA LEU A 133 3.12 -9.91 -1.85
C LEU A 133 4.55 -10.32 -1.49
N ASP A 134 4.72 -10.83 -0.27
CA ASP A 134 5.96 -11.47 0.15
C ASP A 134 6.11 -12.85 -0.51
N GLU A 135 7.14 -12.99 -1.35
CA GLU A 135 7.39 -14.20 -2.15
C GLU A 135 7.73 -15.42 -1.27
N ASP A 136 8.21 -15.21 -0.04
CA ASP A 136 8.49 -16.29 0.90
C ASP A 136 7.21 -16.84 1.56
N HIS A 137 6.11 -16.07 1.50
CA HIS A 137 4.86 -16.33 2.22
C HIS A 137 3.65 -16.36 1.29
N VAL A 138 3.80 -17.04 0.15
CA VAL A 138 2.76 -17.27 -0.88
C VAL A 138 2.73 -18.76 -1.27
N PRO A 139 1.57 -19.30 -1.68
CA PRO A 139 1.48 -20.69 -2.08
C PRO A 139 2.17 -20.93 -3.43
N SER A 140 2.94 -22.02 -3.53
CA SER A 140 3.57 -22.41 -4.79
C SER A 140 2.58 -22.90 -5.85
N LYS A 141 1.36 -23.26 -5.45
CA LYS A 141 0.27 -23.73 -6.31
C LYS A 141 -0.98 -22.88 -6.12
N PRO A 142 -1.87 -22.78 -7.12
CA PRO A 142 -3.14 -22.09 -6.96
C PRO A 142 -3.96 -22.64 -5.79
N PRO A 143 -4.29 -21.83 -4.78
CA PRO A 143 -5.09 -22.28 -3.65
C PRO A 143 -6.55 -22.46 -4.08
N LYS A 144 -7.28 -23.35 -3.39
CA LYS A 144 -8.71 -23.57 -3.69
C LYS A 144 -9.61 -22.49 -3.08
N TYR A 145 -9.21 -21.97 -1.93
CA TYR A 145 -9.99 -21.00 -1.18
C TYR A 145 -9.12 -19.84 -0.72
N ILE A 146 -9.67 -18.63 -0.80
CA ILE A 146 -9.08 -17.42 -0.22
C ILE A 146 -10.15 -16.72 0.61
N ARG A 147 -9.80 -16.34 1.83
CA ARG A 147 -10.62 -15.48 2.70
C ARG A 147 -9.81 -14.28 3.17
N ALA A 148 -10.47 -13.36 3.86
CA ALA A 148 -9.76 -12.28 4.54
C ALA A 148 -10.29 -12.08 5.96
N SER A 149 -9.37 -12.00 6.90
CA SER A 149 -9.62 -11.69 8.30
C SER A 149 -9.26 -10.23 8.58
N LEU A 150 -10.00 -9.58 9.47
CA LEU A 150 -9.67 -8.25 9.98
C LEU A 150 -9.05 -8.38 11.37
N TYR A 151 -7.90 -7.72 11.53
CA TYR A 151 -7.13 -7.70 12.78
C TYR A 151 -6.95 -6.28 13.28
N HIS A 152 -6.92 -6.14 14.60
CA HIS A 152 -6.42 -4.95 15.27
C HIS A 152 -4.95 -5.15 15.63
N PHE A 153 -4.08 -4.28 15.14
CA PHE A 153 -2.65 -4.28 15.46
C PHE A 153 -2.36 -3.16 16.45
N SER A 154 -1.59 -3.48 17.50
CA SER A 154 -1.04 -2.51 18.44
C SER A 154 0.45 -2.74 18.58
N TYR A 155 1.20 -1.69 18.93
CA TYR A 155 2.59 -1.87 19.33
C TYR A 155 2.64 -2.71 20.60
N ASN A 156 3.68 -3.53 20.72
CA ASN A 156 3.94 -4.24 21.97
C ASN A 156 4.55 -3.25 22.98
N ASP A 157 3.81 -2.93 24.04
CA ASP A 157 4.26 -1.99 25.09
C ASP A 157 5.50 -2.49 25.86
N HIS A 158 5.74 -3.80 25.84
CA HIS A 158 6.91 -4.42 26.47
C HIS A 158 8.10 -4.60 25.51
N PHE A 159 8.01 -4.04 24.30
CA PHE A 159 9.10 -4.11 23.35
C PHE A 159 10.23 -3.14 23.74
N SER A 160 11.43 -3.67 23.93
CA SER A 160 12.64 -2.89 24.19
C SER A 160 13.68 -3.19 23.13
N TRP A 161 14.08 -2.15 22.38
CA TRP A 161 15.17 -2.23 21.39
C TRP A 161 16.53 -2.61 22.01
N PHE A 162 16.70 -2.38 23.32
CA PHE A 162 17.97 -2.53 24.02
C PHE A 162 18.06 -3.82 24.84
N GLU A 163 16.92 -4.42 25.18
CA GLU A 163 16.83 -5.71 25.86
C GLU A 163 16.56 -6.78 24.81
N GLY A 164 17.62 -7.26 24.16
CA GLY A 164 17.63 -8.04 22.91
C GLY A 164 16.96 -9.43 22.92
N ASN A 165 15.94 -9.66 23.74
CA ASN A 165 15.17 -10.91 23.80
C ASN A 165 13.73 -10.80 23.28
N SER A 166 13.21 -9.60 22.98
CA SER A 166 11.86 -9.45 22.41
C SER A 166 11.94 -9.23 20.91
N THR A 167 11.52 -10.22 20.12
CA THR A 167 11.37 -10.12 18.65
C THR A 167 9.97 -9.68 18.24
N THR A 168 9.02 -9.61 19.19
CA THR A 168 7.61 -9.30 18.99
C THR A 168 7.39 -7.78 19.00
N PHE A 169 7.31 -7.19 17.81
CA PHE A 169 7.04 -5.77 17.61
C PHE A 169 5.56 -5.41 17.74
N TRP A 170 4.70 -6.34 17.32
CA TRP A 170 3.26 -6.12 17.24
C TRP A 170 2.50 -7.11 18.09
N THR A 171 1.45 -6.62 18.74
CA THR A 171 0.35 -7.46 19.22
C THR A 171 -0.79 -7.38 18.21
N ARG A 172 -1.43 -8.52 17.93
CA ARG A 172 -2.56 -8.58 17.00
C ARG A 172 -3.73 -9.35 17.60
N GLU A 173 -4.93 -8.83 17.39
CA GLU A 173 -6.19 -9.47 17.82
C GLU A 173 -7.11 -9.63 16.61
N ARG A 174 -7.60 -10.84 16.36
CA ARG A 174 -8.56 -11.09 15.28
C ARG A 174 -9.93 -10.56 15.70
N LEU A 175 -10.49 -9.65 14.92
CA LEU A 175 -11.79 -9.06 15.20
C LEU A 175 -12.93 -9.87 14.56
N ASN A 176 -12.87 -10.04 13.23
CA ASN A 176 -13.89 -10.73 12.45
C ASN A 176 -13.35 -11.11 11.07
N ASP A 177 -14.16 -11.85 10.31
CA ASP A 177 -13.93 -12.04 8.88
C ASP A 177 -14.27 -10.75 8.13
N TYR A 178 -13.31 -10.26 7.34
CA TYR A 178 -13.51 -9.11 6.47
C TYR A 178 -14.35 -9.51 5.25
N PHE A 179 -14.02 -10.65 4.61
CA PHE A 179 -14.88 -11.28 3.60
C PHE A 179 -14.80 -12.81 3.70
N PRO A 180 -15.87 -13.54 3.31
CA PRO A 180 -15.92 -14.99 3.43
C PRO A 180 -14.97 -15.69 2.47
N ALA A 181 -14.71 -16.98 2.70
CA ALA A 181 -13.92 -17.78 1.78
C ALA A 181 -14.57 -17.86 0.39
N TYR A 182 -13.83 -17.43 -0.64
CA TYR A 182 -14.21 -17.56 -2.03
C TYR A 182 -13.39 -18.66 -2.69
N ALA A 183 -14.03 -19.38 -3.62
CA ALA A 183 -13.39 -20.32 -4.52
C ALA A 183 -13.40 -19.76 -5.96
N LEU A 184 -12.59 -20.33 -6.84
CA LEU A 184 -12.51 -19.85 -8.23
C LEU A 184 -13.84 -20.01 -8.99
N GLN A 185 -14.60 -21.07 -8.68
CA GLN A 185 -15.91 -21.39 -9.26
C GLN A 185 -17.05 -21.00 -8.31
N ASP A 186 -16.92 -19.85 -7.64
CA ASP A 186 -17.97 -19.31 -6.79
C ASP A 186 -18.87 -18.37 -7.60
N GLY A 187 -20.18 -18.68 -7.65
CA GLY A 187 -21.14 -17.90 -8.42
C GLY A 187 -21.30 -16.46 -7.93
N PHE A 188 -21.05 -16.20 -6.63
CA PHE A 188 -21.05 -14.84 -6.10
C PHE A 188 -19.87 -14.03 -6.62
N LEU A 189 -18.65 -14.59 -6.53
CA LEU A 189 -17.44 -13.94 -7.04
C LEU A 189 -17.55 -13.64 -8.55
N GLU A 190 -18.00 -14.62 -9.34
CA GLU A 190 -18.20 -14.46 -10.79
C GLU A 190 -19.18 -13.33 -11.12
N THR A 191 -20.32 -13.29 -10.41
CA THR A 191 -21.32 -12.22 -10.58
C THR A 191 -20.73 -10.85 -10.27
N LYS A 192 -19.98 -10.73 -9.17
CA LYS A 192 -19.33 -9.46 -8.80
C LYS A 192 -18.32 -9.00 -9.83
N ILE A 193 -17.51 -9.89 -10.38
CA ILE A 193 -16.54 -9.54 -11.41
C ILE A 193 -17.25 -9.05 -12.68
N LYS A 194 -18.33 -9.74 -13.08
CA LYS A 194 -19.15 -9.34 -14.22
C LYS A 194 -19.77 -7.96 -14.04
N ASP A 195 -20.31 -7.67 -12.84
CA ASP A 195 -20.88 -6.36 -12.50
C ASP A 195 -19.85 -5.22 -12.53
N ILE A 196 -18.60 -5.53 -12.17
CA ILE A 196 -17.50 -4.57 -12.17
C ILE A 196 -17.06 -4.23 -13.60
N GLY A 197 -17.21 -5.16 -14.55
CA GLY A 197 -16.90 -4.94 -15.96
C GLY A 197 -15.39 -4.80 -16.27
N ILE A 198 -14.51 -5.28 -15.39
CA ILE A 198 -13.07 -5.30 -15.66
C ILE A 198 -12.76 -6.53 -16.54
N PRO A 199 -12.10 -6.35 -17.70
CA PRO A 199 -11.72 -7.48 -18.54
C PRO A 199 -10.72 -8.39 -17.81
N PRO A 200 -10.78 -9.73 -18.02
CA PRO A 200 -9.99 -10.70 -17.24
C PRO A 200 -8.49 -10.44 -17.28
N ILE A 201 -7.96 -9.93 -18.38
CA ILE A 201 -6.54 -9.65 -18.58
C ILE A 201 -6.44 -8.35 -19.39
N ALA A 202 -5.72 -7.35 -18.87
CA ALA A 202 -5.23 -6.28 -19.73
C ALA A 202 -4.05 -6.86 -20.50
N THR A 203 -4.22 -7.18 -21.78
CA THR A 203 -3.06 -7.47 -22.63
C THR A 203 -2.18 -6.24 -22.62
N PRO A 204 -0.91 -6.34 -22.16
CA PRO A 204 -0.03 -5.19 -22.21
C PRO A 204 0.06 -4.76 -23.68
N PRO A 205 -0.06 -3.45 -23.98
CA PRO A 205 0.05 -2.99 -25.35
C PRO A 205 1.38 -3.48 -25.92
N GLU A 206 1.33 -3.97 -27.15
CA GLU A 206 2.51 -4.48 -27.84
C GLU A 206 3.55 -3.36 -27.91
N ALA A 207 4.79 -3.66 -27.51
CA ALA A 207 5.80 -2.62 -27.43
C ALA A 207 6.18 -2.14 -28.84
N THR A 208 6.03 -0.84 -29.07
CA THR A 208 6.37 -0.21 -30.36
C THR A 208 7.87 -0.28 -30.66
N ASN A 209 8.71 -0.37 -29.62
CA ASN A 209 10.15 -0.47 -29.75
C ASN A 209 10.71 -1.59 -28.87
N LEU A 210 11.13 -2.69 -29.51
CA LEU A 210 11.64 -3.87 -28.83
C LEU A 210 12.99 -3.64 -28.12
N THR A 211 13.87 -2.78 -28.65
CA THR A 211 15.18 -2.54 -28.04
C THR A 211 15.04 -1.74 -26.76
N LEU A 212 14.18 -0.71 -26.77
CA LEU A 212 13.86 0.06 -25.58
C LEU A 212 13.15 -0.81 -24.53
N LYS A 213 12.20 -1.67 -24.95
CA LYS A 213 11.55 -2.64 -24.06
C LYS A 213 12.59 -3.52 -23.36
N TRP A 214 13.49 -4.13 -24.13
CA TRP A 214 14.54 -4.98 -23.57
C TRP A 214 15.43 -4.24 -22.57
N LEU A 215 15.85 -3.01 -22.91
CA LEU A 215 16.68 -2.19 -22.03
C LEU A 215 15.96 -1.82 -20.73
N VAL A 216 14.69 -1.43 -20.80
CA VAL A 216 13.87 -1.13 -19.63
C VAL A 216 13.62 -2.38 -18.78
N ASP A 217 13.36 -3.52 -19.41
CA ASP A 217 13.20 -4.81 -18.72
C ASP A 217 14.50 -5.21 -18.01
N ALA A 218 15.65 -5.04 -18.67
CA ALA A 218 16.96 -5.30 -18.07
C ALA A 218 17.25 -4.40 -16.88
N ILE A 219 16.98 -3.08 -16.99
CA ILE A 219 17.11 -2.14 -15.87
C ILE A 219 16.16 -2.53 -14.74
N ARG A 220 14.90 -2.84 -15.04
CA ARG A 220 13.90 -3.24 -14.04
C ARG A 220 14.32 -4.51 -13.32
N ASN A 221 14.80 -5.51 -14.04
CA ASN A 221 15.27 -6.76 -13.44
C ASN A 221 16.51 -6.52 -12.58
N PHE A 222 17.44 -5.69 -13.03
CA PHE A 222 18.63 -5.32 -12.26
C PHE A 222 18.26 -4.56 -10.96
N LEU A 223 17.39 -3.56 -11.06
CA LEU A 223 16.93 -2.79 -9.90
C LEU A 223 16.08 -3.65 -8.95
N GLY A 224 15.32 -4.61 -9.47
CA GLY A 224 14.52 -5.54 -8.67
C GLY A 224 15.31 -6.53 -7.82
N ILE A 225 16.63 -6.66 -8.05
CA ILE A 225 17.52 -7.49 -7.20
C ILE A 225 17.80 -6.80 -5.86
N PHE A 226 17.75 -5.47 -5.83
CA PHE A 226 18.11 -4.70 -4.65
C PHE A 226 16.86 -4.22 -3.91
N GLU A 227 16.90 -4.29 -2.58
CA GLU A 227 15.94 -3.54 -1.77
C GLU A 227 16.12 -2.04 -2.06
N GLY A 228 15.04 -1.35 -2.42
CA GLY A 228 15.12 0.06 -2.84
C GLY A 228 15.74 0.98 -1.78
N SER A 229 15.62 0.61 -0.50
CA SER A 229 16.25 1.31 0.63
C SER A 229 17.79 1.33 0.52
N LEU A 230 18.40 0.24 0.04
CA LEU A 230 19.86 0.11 -0.12
C LEU A 230 20.41 0.99 -1.25
N LEU A 231 19.65 1.15 -2.34
CA LEU A 231 20.04 2.06 -3.43
C LEU A 231 20.07 3.50 -2.95
N VAL A 232 19.04 3.92 -2.20
CA VAL A 232 18.95 5.27 -1.66
C VAL A 232 20.03 5.51 -0.60
N SER A 233 20.24 4.58 0.33
CA SER A 233 21.28 4.72 1.35
C SER A 233 22.68 4.72 0.74
N GLY A 234 22.90 3.95 -0.33
CA GLY A 234 24.14 3.98 -1.12
C GLY A 234 24.40 5.36 -1.75
N VAL A 235 23.39 5.94 -2.41
CA VAL A 235 23.50 7.28 -3.02
C VAL A 235 23.74 8.36 -1.96
N LEU A 236 23.01 8.31 -0.84
CA LEU A 236 23.19 9.26 0.27
C LEU A 236 24.59 9.13 0.89
N THR A 237 25.05 7.90 1.12
CA THR A 237 26.38 7.63 1.66
C THR A 237 27.46 8.15 0.72
N ALA A 238 27.34 7.89 -0.59
CA ALA A 238 28.27 8.41 -1.60
C ALA A 238 28.27 9.95 -1.63
N ALA A 239 27.10 10.60 -1.55
CA ALA A 239 26.99 12.05 -1.48
C ALA A 239 27.64 12.63 -0.22
N VAL A 240 27.39 12.02 0.95
CA VAL A 240 28.02 12.41 2.22
C VAL A 240 29.54 12.25 2.13
N VAL A 241 30.02 11.12 1.62
CA VAL A 241 31.46 10.87 1.41
C VAL A 241 32.07 11.94 0.52
N MET A 242 31.45 12.25 -0.62
CA MET A 242 31.92 13.32 -1.53
C MET A 242 31.97 14.70 -0.86
N ILE A 243 30.94 15.06 -0.09
CA ILE A 243 30.91 16.34 0.65
C ILE A 243 32.03 16.40 1.69
N ILE A 244 32.28 15.30 2.41
CA ILE A 244 33.36 15.22 3.40
C ILE A 244 34.72 15.29 2.70
N THR A 245 34.93 14.59 1.58
CA THR A 245 36.22 14.61 0.87
C THR A 245 36.53 15.97 0.25
N GLN A 246 35.52 16.65 -0.32
CA GLN A 246 35.70 17.99 -0.87
C GLN A 246 36.09 19.05 0.17
N LYS A 247 35.67 18.89 1.44
CA LYS A 247 36.08 19.80 2.53
C LYS A 247 37.53 19.65 2.97
N HIS A 248 38.19 18.56 2.58
CA HIS A 248 39.57 18.24 2.98
C HIS A 248 40.59 18.45 1.84
N THR A 249 40.18 19.09 0.74
CA THR A 249 41.05 19.52 -0.37
C THR A 249 40.95 21.02 -0.51
#